data_AF-A0ABD5DYQ9-F1
#
_entry.id   AF-A0ABD5DYQ9-F1
#
_cell.length_a   1.000
_cell.length_b   1.000
_cell.length_c   1.000
_cell.angle_alpha   90.00
_cell.angle_beta   90.00
_cell.angle_gamma   90.00
#
_symmetry.space_group_name_H-M   'P 1'
#
loop_
_entity.id
_entity.type
_entity.pdbx_description
1 polymer ?
#
loop_
_entity_poly.entity_id
_entity_poly.type
_entity_poly.pdbx_seq_one_letter_code
_entity_poly.pdbx_strand_id
1 'polypeptide(L)' 'YLNRAPFGGTLQGIGAASWAYLGKPPASLSYGEAALLAVLPQAPSRLRPDRWPQRAQAARDKVLTRMVSQGVWPEQAV' A
#
# COMPACT_ATOMS: atom_id res chain seq x y z
N TYR A 1 12.58 -3.27 -8.82
CA TYR A 1 12.40 -2.53 -7.55
C TYR A 1 11.42 -3.25 -6.60
N LEU A 2 10.16 -3.50 -7.01
CA LEU A 2 9.10 -3.99 -6.11
C LEU A 2 9.39 -5.29 -5.36
N ASN A 3 10.23 -6.19 -5.88
CA ASN A 3 10.56 -7.46 -5.20
C ASN A 3 11.60 -7.32 -4.07
N ARG A 4 12.21 -6.14 -3.89
CA ARG A 4 13.26 -5.89 -2.88
C ARG A 4 13.02 -4.66 -2.02
N ALA A 5 11.96 -3.89 -2.28
CA ALA A 5 11.65 -2.71 -1.49
C ALA A 5 11.30 -3.11 -0.04
N PRO A 6 11.66 -2.30 0.97
CA PRO A 6 11.25 -2.54 2.35
C PRO A 6 9.79 -2.13 2.55
N PHE A 7 8.99 -2.95 3.22
CA PHE A 7 7.57 -2.64 3.53
C PHE A 7 7.29 -2.54 5.03
N GLY A 8 8.30 -2.78 5.88
CA GLY A 8 8.21 -2.64 7.33
C GLY A 8 8.72 -3.87 8.09
N GLY A 9 9.47 -3.65 9.16
CA GLY A 9 10.11 -4.76 9.89
C GLY A 9 11.08 -5.54 8.99
N THR A 10 10.93 -6.86 8.94
CA THR A 10 11.72 -7.76 8.10
C THR A 10 11.14 -7.96 6.70
N LEU A 11 9.99 -7.36 6.37
CA LEU A 11 9.30 -7.57 5.10
C LEU A 11 10.02 -6.83 3.97
N GLN A 12 10.51 -7.62 3.01
CA GLN A 12 11.06 -7.14 1.75
C GLN A 12 10.26 -7.72 0.58
N GLY A 13 9.93 -6.86 -0.37
CA GLY A 13 9.22 -7.24 -1.58
C GLY A 13 7.70 -7.22 -1.43
N ILE A 14 7.02 -6.84 -2.52
CA ILE A 14 5.56 -6.67 -2.55
C ILE A 14 4.80 -7.97 -2.29
N GLY A 15 5.35 -9.12 -2.73
CA GLY A 15 4.73 -10.42 -2.47
C GLY A 15 4.64 -10.74 -0.97
N ALA A 16 5.75 -10.61 -0.25
CA ALA A 16 5.79 -10.83 1.20
C ALA A 16 4.89 -9.83 1.94
N ALA A 17 4.92 -8.56 1.54
CA ALA A 17 4.09 -7.52 2.15
C ALA A 17 2.59 -7.75 1.93
N SER A 18 2.18 -8.16 0.72
CA SER A 18 0.79 -8.45 0.38
C SER A 18 0.23 -9.61 1.21
N TRP A 19 0.99 -10.69 1.36
CA TRP A 19 0.58 -11.79 2.22
C TRP A 19 0.55 -11.41 3.70
N ALA A 20 1.58 -10.71 4.18
CA ALA A 20 1.71 -10.36 5.59
C ALA A 20 0.64 -9.37 6.07
N TYR A 21 0.28 -8.38 5.23
CA TYR A 21 -0.66 -7.33 5.63
C TYR A 21 -2.09 -7.55 5.14
N LEU A 22 -2.29 -8.27 4.04
CA LEU A 22 -3.59 -8.38 3.37
C LEU A 22 -4.04 -9.83 3.11
N GLY A 23 -3.19 -10.82 3.38
CA GLY A 23 -3.55 -12.24 3.28
C GLY A 23 -3.85 -12.73 1.86
N LYS A 24 -3.34 -12.06 0.82
CA LYS A 24 -3.61 -12.42 -0.59
C LYS A 24 -2.47 -12.02 -1.53
N PRO A 25 -2.39 -12.60 -2.74
CA PRO A 25 -1.32 -12.27 -3.68
C PRO A 25 -1.47 -10.85 -4.26
N PRO A 26 -0.37 -10.19 -4.67
CA PRO A 26 -0.40 -8.85 -5.25
C PRO A 26 -1.30 -8.69 -6.48
N ALA A 27 -1.52 -9.78 -7.23
CA ALA A 27 -2.37 -9.79 -8.42
C ALA A 27 -3.88 -9.67 -8.10
N SER A 28 -4.27 -9.85 -6.84
CA SER A 28 -5.68 -9.82 -6.39
C SER A 28 -6.00 -8.60 -5.53
N LEU A 29 -5.14 -7.58 -5.59
CA LEU A 29 -5.33 -6.35 -4.82
C LEU A 29 -6.35 -5.44 -5.47
N SER A 30 -7.23 -4.86 -4.65
CA SER A 30 -8.04 -3.71 -5.05
C SER A 30 -7.16 -2.47 -5.20
N TYR A 31 -7.70 -1.40 -5.80
CA TYR A 31 -6.99 -0.12 -5.90
C TYR A 31 -6.58 0.42 -4.52
N GLY A 32 -7.45 0.34 -3.52
CA GLY A 32 -7.14 0.78 -2.16
C GLY A 32 -6.01 -0.01 -1.51
N GLU A 33 -5.94 -1.31 -1.77
CA GLU A 33 -4.89 -2.18 -1.24
C GLU A 33 -3.56 -1.99 -1.98
N ALA A 34 -3.62 -1.82 -3.31
CA ALA A 34 -2.45 -1.46 -4.10
C ALA A 34 -1.88 -0.11 -3.67
N ALA A 35 -2.75 0.88 -3.42
CA ALA A 35 -2.35 2.19 -2.89
C ALA A 35 -1.72 2.07 -1.51
N LEU A 36 -2.27 1.23 -0.62
CA LEU A 36 -1.71 0.98 0.70
C LEU A 36 -0.29 0.41 0.59
N LEU A 37 -0.08 -0.64 -0.21
CA LEU A 37 1.26 -1.21 -0.36
C LEU A 37 2.23 -0.25 -1.06
N ALA A 38 1.77 0.56 -2.02
CA ALA A 38 2.61 1.52 -2.74
C ALA A 38 3.21 2.62 -1.83
N VAL A 39 2.52 3.00 -0.74
CA VAL A 39 3.03 4.02 0.18
C VAL A 39 4.01 3.49 1.21
N LEU A 40 4.00 2.19 1.53
CA LEU A 40 4.83 1.64 2.61
C LEU A 40 6.33 1.86 2.41
N PRO A 41 6.92 1.67 1.21
CA PRO A 41 8.35 1.87 1.01
C PRO A 41 8.84 3.30 1.28
N GLN A 42 7.97 4.31 1.27
CA GLN A 42 8.34 5.69 1.57
C GLN A 42 8.72 5.90 3.03
N ALA A 43 8.10 5.15 3.95
CA ALA A 43 8.40 5.22 5.37
C ALA A 43 8.03 3.89 6.07
N PRO A 44 8.76 2.80 5.77
CA PRO A 44 8.34 1.42 6.05
C PRO A 44 8.14 1.13 7.53
N SER A 45 8.85 1.81 8.43
CA SER A 45 8.66 1.67 9.88
C SER A 45 7.51 2.52 10.43
N ARG A 46 7.23 3.68 9.81
CA ARG A 46 6.23 4.66 10.29
C ARG A 46 4.83 4.44 9.72
N LEU A 47 4.74 3.78 8.56
CA LEU A 47 3.49 3.50 7.86
C LEU A 47 3.04 2.04 8.00
N ARG A 48 3.65 1.26 8.89
CA ARG A 48 3.22 -0.10 9.21
C ARG A 48 1.72 -0.16 9.52
N PRO A 49 0.87 -0.79 8.69
CA PRO A 49 -0.57 -0.82 8.93
C PRO A 49 -0.95 -1.62 10.17
N ASP A 50 -0.13 -2.61 10.54
CA ASP A 50 -0.30 -3.43 11.74
C ASP A 50 0.03 -2.69 13.05
N ARG A 51 0.76 -1.56 12.98
CA ARG A 51 1.16 -0.75 14.15
C ARG A 51 0.55 0.65 14.17
N TRP A 52 0.40 1.26 13.00
CA TRP A 52 -0.02 2.65 12.81
C TRP A 52 -1.13 2.75 11.75
N PRO A 53 -2.28 2.08 11.95
CA PRO A 53 -3.31 1.95 10.91
C PRO A 53 -3.81 3.31 10.42
N GLN A 54 -3.96 4.30 11.29
CA GLN A 54 -4.42 5.65 10.90
C GLN A 54 -3.40 6.37 10.01
N ARG A 55 -2.09 6.20 10.26
CA ARG A 55 -1.03 6.80 9.42
C ARG A 55 -0.98 6.14 8.05
N ALA A 56 -1.10 4.81 8.03
CA ALA A 56 -1.11 4.02 6.81
C ALA A 56 -2.33 4.38 5.95
N GLN A 57 -3.50 4.51 6.58
CA GLN A 57 -4.74 4.95 5.93
C GLN A 57 -4.61 6.36 5.34
N ALA A 58 -4.15 7.34 6.11
CA ALA A 58 -3.98 8.70 5.60
C ALA A 58 -3.02 8.77 4.40
N ALA A 59 -1.94 7.97 4.41
CA ALA A 59 -1.01 7.88 3.29
C ALA A 59 -1.66 7.22 2.06
N ARG A 60 -2.39 6.12 2.25
CA ARG A 60 -3.17 5.43 1.20
C ARG A 60 -4.17 6.38 0.55
N ASP A 61 -4.96 7.10 1.36
CA ASP A 61 -6.03 7.97 0.88
C ASP A 61 -5.46 9.10 0.03
N LYS A 62 -4.31 9.68 0.42
CA LYS A 62 -3.60 10.67 -0.40
C LYS A 62 -3.22 10.14 -1.79
N VAL A 63 -2.81 8.87 -1.90
CA VAL A 63 -2.52 8.25 -3.19
C VAL A 63 -3.80 8.02 -3.98
N LEU A 64 -4.87 7.50 -3.35
CA LEU A 64 -6.15 7.28 -4.01
C LEU A 64 -6.71 8.57 -4.61
N THR A 65 -6.78 9.65 -3.81
CA THR A 65 -7.22 10.98 -4.27
C THR A 65 -6.38 11.47 -5.45
N ARG A 66 -5.06 11.25 -5.42
CA ARG A 66 -4.17 11.65 -6.51
C ARG A 66 -4.40 10.84 -7.79
N MET A 67 -4.59 9.53 -7.67
CA MET A 67 -4.79 8.65 -8.83
C MET A 67 -6.13 8.91 -9.51
N VAL A 68 -7.17 9.18 -8.72
CA VAL A 68 -8.50 9.57 -9.23
C VAL A 68 -8.44 10.96 -9.87
N SER A 69 -7.82 11.96 -9.22
CA SER A 69 -7.74 13.32 -9.78
C SER A 69 -6.93 13.42 -11.08
N GLN A 70 -6.03 12.46 -11.30
CA GLN A 70 -5.27 12.32 -12.55
C GLN A 70 -6.00 11.48 -13.62
N GLY A 71 -7.19 10.96 -13.32
CA GLY A 71 -7.96 10.10 -14.22
C GLY A 71 -7.34 8.73 -14.49
N VAL A 72 -6.39 8.29 -13.65
CA VAL A 72 -5.70 7.01 -13.82
C VAL A 72 -6.55 5.86 -13.27
N TRP A 73 -7.28 6.10 -12.17
CA TRP A 73 -8.22 5.15 -11.58
C TRP A 73 -9.64 5.71 -11.55
N PRO A 74 -10.68 4.86 -11.63
CA PRO A 74 -12.07 5.29 -11.58
C PRO A 74 -12.42 5.87 -10.19
N GLU A 75 -13.40 6.76 -10.13
CA GLU A 75 -13.87 7.37 -8.88
C GLU A 75 -14.34 6.34 -7.84
N GLN A 76 -14.80 5.17 -8.30
CA GLN A 76 -15.18 4.00 -7.51
C GLN A 76 -14.05 3.44 -6.63
N ALA A 77 -12.81 3.86 -6.87
CA ALA A 77 -11.63 3.43 -6.14
C ALA A 77 -11.48 4.11 -4.76
N VAL A 78 -12.23 5.20 -4.50
CA VAL A 78 -12.23 5.97 -3.24
C VAL A 78 -13.36 5.53 -2.33
#